data_AF-A0A165X1M6-F1
#
_entry.id   AF-A0A165X1M6-F1
#
_cell.length_a   1.000
_cell.length_b   1.000
_cell.length_c   1.000
_cell.angle_alpha   90.00
_cell.angle_beta   90.00
_cell.angle_gamma   90.00
#
_symmetry.space_group_name_H-M   'P 1'
#
loop_
_entity.id
_entity.type
_entity.pdbx_description
1 polymer ?
#
loop_
_entity_poly.entity_id
_entity_poly.type
_entity_poly.pdbx_seq_one_letter_code
_entity_poly.pdbx_strand_id
1 'polypeptide(L)'
;WRLPGIPLAHASQKLLYRLILRNKQSKLRMQSLTMLDCARHAAYENNGEFPSDRDLWTTTWSNNLHRKDQEFMWKLFHNAYKVGEYWERMDDPDLQNRKFCGACGDECESMRHILTECEAPGQAEVWEEAKSLWSHKGSGEWPAGDALGVILASGLIRCHTQESRDPGAERLLAIIISTACRCIWNARCERAIPKEDGTQGRQITADEAKARWWKAITARLELDQAMTHQRFDKLALKPALVRMTWRNLLENEAELPDNWI
;
A
#
# COMPACT_ATOMS: atom_id res chain seq x y z
N TRP A 1 -23.04 -31.73 17.96
CA TRP A 1 -23.74 -31.73 16.66
C TRP A 1 -22.75 -32.10 15.56
N ARG A 2 -22.88 -33.29 14.95
CA ARG A 2 -22.05 -33.70 13.80
C ARG A 2 -22.63 -33.06 12.55
N LEU A 3 -21.82 -32.29 11.80
CA LEU A 3 -22.23 -31.78 10.49
C LEU A 3 -22.51 -32.99 9.57
N PRO A 4 -23.66 -33.07 8.88
CA PRO A 4 -23.89 -34.10 7.89
C PRO A 4 -22.80 -34.01 6.81
N GLY A 5 -22.16 -35.13 6.50
CA GLY A 5 -21.13 -35.21 5.47
C GLY A 5 -21.68 -34.82 4.09
N ILE A 6 -20.81 -34.34 3.20
CA ILE A 6 -21.17 -34.06 1.80
C ILE A 6 -20.73 -35.25 0.94
N PRO A 7 -21.61 -35.80 0.08
CA PRO A 7 -21.21 -36.82 -0.89
C PRO A 7 -20.15 -36.27 -1.85
N LEU A 8 -18.99 -36.93 -1.92
CA LEU A 8 -17.86 -36.51 -2.77
C LEU A 8 -18.25 -36.37 -4.25
N ALA A 9 -19.18 -37.20 -4.73
CA ALA A 9 -19.69 -37.16 -6.10
C ALA A 9 -20.37 -35.83 -6.47
N HIS A 10 -20.87 -35.07 -5.49
CA HIS A 10 -21.51 -33.76 -5.69
C HIS A 10 -20.65 -32.60 -5.18
N ALA A 11 -19.43 -32.88 -4.70
CA ALA A 11 -18.55 -31.88 -4.15
C ALA A 11 -17.61 -31.33 -5.23
N SER A 12 -17.56 -30.00 -5.37
CA SER A 12 -16.52 -29.35 -6.16
C SER A 12 -15.30 -29.06 -5.30
N GLN A 13 -14.11 -28.97 -5.93
CA GLN A 13 -12.89 -28.54 -5.25
C GLN A 13 -13.09 -27.20 -4.52
N LYS A 14 -13.85 -26.26 -5.11
CA LYS A 14 -14.20 -24.98 -4.49
C LYS A 14 -15.03 -25.15 -3.21
N LEU A 15 -16.00 -26.06 -3.21
CA LEU A 15 -16.83 -26.36 -2.04
C LEU A 15 -16.01 -27.02 -0.93
N LEU A 16 -15.23 -28.05 -1.28
CA LEU A 16 -14.35 -28.75 -0.35
C LEU A 16 -13.32 -27.80 0.27
N TYR A 17 -12.68 -26.96 -0.55
CA TYR A 17 -11.72 -25.97 -0.08
C TYR A 17 -12.36 -24.96 0.90
N ARG A 18 -13.56 -24.45 0.62
CA ARG A 18 -14.29 -23.58 1.55
C ARG A 18 -14.60 -24.24 2.88
N LEU A 19 -14.95 -25.53 2.88
CA LEU A 19 -15.25 -26.28 4.09
C LEU A 19 -13.99 -26.54 4.91
N ILE A 20 -12.88 -26.90 4.25
CA ILE A 20 -11.56 -27.02 4.90
C ILE A 20 -11.18 -25.69 5.55
N LEU A 21 -11.32 -24.57 4.82
CA LEU A 21 -11.01 -23.24 5.35
C LEU A 21 -11.91 -22.86 6.53
N ARG A 22 -13.22 -23.19 6.50
CA ARG A 22 -14.12 -22.94 7.63
C ARG A 22 -13.76 -23.77 8.87
N ASN A 23 -13.30 -25.00 8.68
CA ASN A 23 -12.94 -25.90 9.78
C ASN A 23 -11.50 -25.67 10.28
N LYS A 24 -10.63 -25.06 9.48
CA LYS A 24 -9.31 -24.60 9.93
C LYS A 24 -9.48 -23.32 10.74
N GLN A 25 -9.39 -23.42 12.06
CA GLN A 25 -9.11 -22.23 12.87
C GLN A 25 -7.72 -21.72 12.49
N SER A 26 -7.63 -20.58 11.80
CA SER A 26 -6.37 -19.90 11.61
C SER A 26 -5.88 -19.41 12.97
N LYS A 27 -4.65 -19.78 13.35
CA LYS A 27 -4.04 -19.22 14.56
C LYS A 27 -3.92 -17.70 14.37
N LEU A 28 -4.56 -16.95 15.27
CA LEU A 28 -4.41 -15.50 15.31
C LEU A 28 -2.94 -15.18 15.58
N ARG A 29 -2.34 -14.39 14.70
CA ARG A 29 -0.95 -13.95 14.86
C ARG A 29 -0.98 -12.55 15.46
N MET A 30 -0.40 -12.40 16.66
CA MET A 30 -0.42 -11.13 17.40
C MET A 30 0.05 -9.94 16.54
N GLN A 31 1.14 -10.13 15.78
CA GLN A 31 1.67 -9.08 14.90
C GLN A 31 0.68 -8.62 13.82
N SER A 32 -0.12 -9.55 13.27
CA SER A 32 -1.16 -9.19 12.29
C SER A 32 -2.33 -8.46 12.96
N LEU A 33 -2.65 -8.80 14.21
CA LEU A 33 -3.67 -8.08 14.97
C LEU A 33 -3.25 -6.64 15.23
N THR A 34 -2.01 -6.39 15.63
CA THR A 34 -1.48 -5.03 15.81
C THR A 34 -1.62 -4.19 14.52
N MET A 35 -1.27 -4.75 13.37
CA MET A 35 -1.42 -4.06 12.08
C MET A 35 -2.91 -3.77 11.76
N LEU A 36 -3.79 -4.76 11.95
CA LEU A 36 -5.22 -4.58 11.76
C LEU A 36 -5.79 -3.49 12.69
N ASP A 37 -5.35 -3.43 13.93
CA ASP A 37 -5.82 -2.44 14.90
C ASP A 37 -5.31 -1.03 14.57
N CYS A 38 -4.04 -0.86 14.17
CA CYS A 38 -3.55 0.42 13.63
C CYS A 38 -4.42 0.91 12.46
N ALA A 39 -4.73 0.01 11.52
CA ALA A 39 -5.57 0.33 10.37
C ALA A 39 -7.02 0.67 10.77
N ARG A 40 -7.59 -0.06 11.73
CA ARG A 40 -8.94 0.19 12.26
C ARG A 40 -9.07 1.56 12.90
N HIS A 41 -8.10 1.94 13.73
CA HIS A 41 -8.12 3.22 14.42
C HIS A 41 -8.00 4.38 13.42
N ALA A 42 -7.06 4.30 12.48
CA ALA A 42 -6.97 5.31 11.43
C ALA A 42 -8.22 5.37 10.55
N ALA A 43 -8.82 4.24 10.19
CA ALA A 43 -10.07 4.21 9.45
C ALA A 43 -11.23 4.85 10.24
N TYR A 44 -11.32 4.60 11.55
CA TYR A 44 -12.32 5.22 12.41
C TYR A 44 -12.14 6.74 12.51
N GLU A 45 -10.91 7.23 12.65
CA GLU A 45 -10.64 8.67 12.71
C GLU A 45 -11.04 9.41 11.44
N ASN A 46 -10.93 8.75 10.27
CA ASN A 46 -11.27 9.37 8.98
C ASN A 46 -12.73 9.13 8.55
N ASN A 47 -13.32 7.99 8.91
CA ASN A 47 -14.64 7.58 8.42
C ASN A 47 -15.74 7.56 9.49
N GLY A 48 -15.38 7.66 10.78
CA GLY A 48 -16.29 7.51 11.92
C GLY A 48 -16.75 6.07 12.22
N GLU A 49 -16.20 5.07 11.52
CA GLU A 49 -16.64 3.67 11.62
C GLU A 49 -15.43 2.73 11.66
N PHE A 50 -15.51 1.71 12.54
CA PHE A 50 -14.50 0.65 12.57
C PHE A 50 -14.76 -0.37 11.45
N PRO A 51 -13.82 -0.59 10.53
CA PRO A 51 -13.98 -1.59 9.48
C PRO A 51 -13.85 -3.01 10.03
N SER A 52 -14.47 -3.96 9.33
CA SER A 52 -14.24 -5.38 9.61
C SER A 52 -12.85 -5.81 9.11
N ASP A 53 -12.33 -6.93 9.64
CA ASP A 53 -11.12 -7.56 9.08
C ASP A 53 -11.25 -7.80 7.58
N ARG A 54 -12.44 -8.23 7.16
CA ARG A 54 -12.71 -8.51 5.75
C ARG A 54 -12.55 -7.28 4.88
N ASP A 55 -13.00 -6.12 5.33
CA ASP A 55 -12.88 -4.88 4.58
C ASP A 55 -11.41 -4.49 4.43
N LEU A 56 -10.64 -4.56 5.52
CA LEU A 56 -9.19 -4.32 5.53
C LEU A 56 -8.44 -5.28 4.58
N TRP A 57 -8.72 -6.58 4.64
CA TRP A 57 -8.07 -7.54 3.74
C TRP A 57 -8.46 -7.33 2.28
N THR A 58 -9.69 -6.90 2.01
CA THR A 58 -10.17 -6.65 0.64
C THR A 58 -9.40 -5.51 -0.02
N THR A 59 -9.01 -4.48 0.73
CA THR A 59 -8.27 -3.34 0.16
C THR A 59 -6.86 -3.71 -0.29
N THR A 60 -6.21 -4.66 0.40
CA THR A 60 -4.88 -5.16 -0.01
C THR A 60 -4.88 -5.79 -1.40
N TRP A 61 -6.04 -6.24 -1.88
CA TRP A 61 -6.22 -6.84 -3.22
C TRP A 61 -7.05 -5.96 -4.16
N SER A 62 -7.17 -4.67 -3.87
CA SER A 62 -7.92 -3.73 -4.70
C SER A 62 -7.29 -3.63 -6.10
N ASN A 63 -8.15 -3.58 -7.13
CA ASN A 63 -7.72 -3.30 -8.51
C ASN A 63 -7.16 -1.89 -8.69
N ASN A 64 -7.27 -1.03 -7.67
CA ASN A 64 -6.61 0.27 -7.64
C ASN A 64 -5.10 0.16 -7.37
N LEU A 65 -4.59 -1.00 -6.97
CA LEU A 65 -3.18 -1.25 -6.71
C LEU A 65 -2.59 -2.11 -7.81
N HIS A 66 -1.33 -1.87 -8.21
CA HIS A 66 -0.62 -2.82 -9.06
C HIS A 66 -0.38 -4.12 -8.31
N ARG A 67 -0.15 -5.21 -9.03
CA ARG A 67 0.07 -6.52 -8.41
C ARG A 67 1.19 -6.50 -7.35
N LYS A 68 2.29 -5.80 -7.63
CA LYS A 68 3.40 -5.65 -6.68
C LYS A 68 3.02 -4.83 -5.45
N ASP A 69 2.14 -3.83 -5.60
CA ASP A 69 1.60 -3.03 -4.50
C ASP A 69 0.63 -3.84 -3.65
N GLN A 70 -0.22 -4.66 -4.27
CA GLN A 70 -1.12 -5.58 -3.57
C GLN A 70 -0.34 -6.56 -2.70
N GLU A 71 0.69 -7.20 -3.28
CA GLU A 71 1.56 -8.12 -2.56
C GLU A 71 2.33 -7.42 -1.43
N PHE A 72 2.73 -6.16 -1.66
CA PHE A 72 3.37 -5.35 -0.63
C PHE A 72 2.44 -5.07 0.54
N MET A 73 1.25 -4.53 0.28
CA MET A 73 0.27 -4.22 1.31
C MET A 73 -0.15 -5.48 2.07
N TRP A 74 -0.38 -6.59 1.37
CA TRP A 74 -0.71 -7.87 2.00
C TRP A 74 0.39 -8.34 2.95
N LYS A 75 1.67 -8.29 2.53
CA LYS A 75 2.81 -8.64 3.39
C LYS A 75 2.99 -7.68 4.55
N LEU A 76 2.70 -6.39 4.35
CA LEU A 76 2.75 -5.36 5.38
C LEU A 76 1.72 -5.66 6.48
N PHE A 77 0.46 -5.89 6.13
CA PHE A 77 -0.59 -6.29 7.08
C PHE A 77 -0.23 -7.58 7.85
N HIS A 78 0.41 -8.54 7.17
CA HIS A 78 0.84 -9.78 7.82
C HIS A 78 2.11 -9.66 8.67
N ASN A 79 2.78 -8.49 8.66
CA ASN A 79 4.13 -8.31 9.19
C ASN A 79 5.06 -9.44 8.70
N ALA A 80 5.09 -9.63 7.38
CA ALA A 80 5.76 -10.76 6.72
C ALA A 80 7.12 -10.39 6.11
N TYR A 81 7.55 -9.13 6.24
CA TYR A 81 8.85 -8.68 5.77
C TYR A 81 9.97 -9.09 6.73
N LYS A 82 11.13 -9.42 6.16
CA LYS A 82 12.33 -9.81 6.91
C LYS A 82 13.09 -8.55 7.35
N VAL A 83 12.69 -7.99 8.48
CA VAL A 83 13.28 -6.79 9.10
C VAL A 83 13.38 -6.98 10.62
N GLY A 84 14.26 -6.24 11.30
CA GLY A 84 14.33 -6.15 12.76
C GLY A 84 14.22 -7.50 13.47
N GLU A 85 13.12 -7.71 14.18
CA GLU A 85 12.78 -8.93 14.92
C GLU A 85 13.00 -10.24 14.15
N TYR A 86 12.79 -10.24 12.83
CA TYR A 86 13.03 -11.45 12.02
C TYR A 86 14.51 -11.83 12.05
N TRP A 87 15.39 -10.85 11.89
CA TRP A 87 16.85 -11.05 11.88
C TRP A 87 17.40 -11.27 13.29
N GLU A 88 16.82 -10.60 14.29
CA GLU A 88 17.20 -10.79 15.70
C GLU A 88 17.10 -12.25 16.16
N ARG A 89 16.13 -13.01 15.63
CA ARG A 89 15.91 -14.42 15.99
C ARG A 89 16.84 -15.40 15.28
N MET A 90 17.74 -14.93 14.41
CA MET A 90 18.68 -15.80 13.69
C MET A 90 19.85 -16.17 14.58
N ASP A 91 20.43 -17.37 14.41
CA ASP A 91 21.59 -17.80 15.20
C ASP A 91 22.92 -17.23 14.67
N ASP A 92 22.99 -16.92 13.38
CA ASP A 92 24.18 -16.37 12.73
C ASP A 92 24.36 -14.87 13.09
N PRO A 93 25.47 -14.47 13.74
CA PRO A 93 25.73 -13.08 14.13
C PRO A 93 25.69 -12.09 12.96
N ASP A 94 26.18 -12.49 11.78
CA ASP A 94 26.20 -11.62 10.60
C ASP A 94 24.78 -11.39 10.07
N LEU A 95 23.89 -12.37 10.24
CA LEU A 95 22.47 -12.23 9.94
C LEU A 95 21.74 -11.42 11.01
N GLN A 96 22.07 -11.59 12.30
CA GLN A 96 21.47 -10.79 13.38
C GLN A 96 21.77 -9.31 13.21
N ASN A 97 22.98 -8.94 12.76
CA ASN A 97 23.36 -7.55 12.49
C ASN A 97 22.45 -6.85 11.47
N ARG A 98 21.66 -7.58 10.68
CA ARG A 98 20.66 -7.02 9.76
C ARG A 98 19.40 -6.51 10.45
N LYS A 99 19.26 -6.69 11.76
CA LYS A 99 18.16 -6.11 12.54
C LYS A 99 18.28 -4.59 12.67
N PHE A 100 19.49 -4.05 12.57
CA PHE A 100 19.78 -2.63 12.75
C PHE A 100 19.46 -1.81 11.50
N CYS A 101 19.00 -0.57 11.69
CA CYS A 101 18.94 0.39 10.59
C CYS A 101 20.33 1.01 10.36
N GLY A 102 20.99 0.62 9.27
CA GLY A 102 22.32 1.14 8.92
C GLY A 102 22.38 2.63 8.54
N ALA A 103 21.26 3.35 8.53
CA ALA A 103 21.21 4.78 8.19
C ALA A 103 21.13 5.69 9.42
N CYS A 104 20.24 5.40 10.37
CA CYS A 104 20.01 6.24 11.56
C CYS A 104 20.32 5.53 12.88
N GLY A 105 20.77 4.26 12.83
CA GLY A 105 21.21 3.52 14.02
C GLY A 105 20.11 2.92 14.87
N ASP A 106 18.87 2.83 14.38
CA ASP A 106 17.77 2.13 15.09
C ASP A 106 18.19 0.68 15.41
N GLU A 107 18.02 0.30 16.68
CA GLU A 107 18.47 -0.99 17.22
C GLU A 107 17.63 -2.18 16.72
N CYS A 108 16.42 -1.94 16.21
CA CYS A 108 15.52 -2.96 15.67
C CYS A 108 14.56 -2.38 14.62
N GLU A 109 15.04 -2.33 13.37
CA GLU A 109 14.33 -1.75 12.23
C GLU A 109 12.98 -2.47 11.95
N SER A 110 11.87 -1.74 12.05
CA SER A 110 10.52 -2.24 11.79
C SER A 110 9.89 -1.64 10.54
N MET A 111 8.76 -2.17 10.06
CA MET A 111 8.02 -1.54 8.96
C MET A 111 7.51 -0.13 9.32
N ARG A 112 7.18 0.10 10.60
CA ARG A 112 6.85 1.43 11.11
C ARG A 112 8.05 2.35 10.95
N HIS A 113 9.20 1.93 11.47
CA HIS A 113 10.44 2.68 11.33
C HIS A 113 10.71 3.07 9.87
N ILE A 114 10.78 2.06 8.99
CA ILE A 114 11.12 2.25 7.57
C ILE A 114 10.18 3.21 6.87
N LEU A 115 8.87 3.08 7.12
CA LEU A 115 7.86 3.81 6.36
C LEU A 115 7.53 5.18 6.96
N THR A 116 7.76 5.41 8.25
CA THR A 116 7.22 6.62 8.91
C THR A 116 8.21 7.37 9.81
N GLU A 117 9.33 6.77 10.22
CA GLU A 117 10.23 7.36 11.25
C GLU A 117 11.69 7.47 10.81
N CYS A 118 12.14 6.66 9.85
CA CYS A 118 13.54 6.56 9.45
C CYS A 118 14.10 7.88 8.90
N GLU A 119 15.22 8.35 9.44
CA GLU A 119 15.88 9.60 9.03
C GLU A 119 16.76 9.44 7.77
N ALA A 120 16.74 8.26 7.15
CA ALA A 120 17.47 8.04 5.91
C ALA A 120 16.93 8.94 4.79
N PRO A 121 17.81 9.49 3.92
CA PRO A 121 17.38 10.30 2.78
C PRO A 121 16.36 9.57 1.91
N GLY A 122 15.29 10.30 1.55
CA GLY A 122 14.23 9.85 0.67
C GLY A 122 12.92 9.47 1.37
N GLN A 123 12.91 9.16 2.66
CA GLN A 123 11.67 8.80 3.37
C GLN A 123 10.75 10.02 3.55
N ALA A 124 11.27 11.05 4.21
CA ALA A 124 10.54 12.29 4.45
C ALA A 124 10.18 12.98 3.13
N GLU A 125 11.12 13.06 2.18
CA GLU A 125 10.92 13.77 0.93
C GLU A 125 9.85 13.11 0.05
N VAL A 126 9.78 11.77 0.02
CA VAL A 126 8.69 11.08 -0.70
C VAL A 126 7.33 11.37 -0.05
N TRP A 127 7.26 11.45 1.28
CA TRP A 127 6.00 11.81 1.95
C TRP A 127 5.62 13.28 1.75
N GLU A 128 6.59 14.18 1.69
CA GLU A 128 6.36 15.60 1.37
C GLU A 128 5.76 15.75 -0.03
N GLU A 129 6.33 15.08 -1.03
CA GLU A 129 5.79 15.07 -2.40
C GLU A 129 4.38 14.45 -2.45
N ALA A 130 4.16 13.34 -1.72
CA ALA A 130 2.86 12.69 -1.62
C ALA A 130 1.78 13.61 -1.00
N LYS A 131 2.12 14.30 0.08
CA LYS A 131 1.22 15.27 0.75
C LYS A 131 0.99 16.51 -0.12
N SER A 132 2.02 16.98 -0.81
CA SER A 132 1.93 18.10 -1.75
C SER A 132 0.96 17.79 -2.89
N LEU A 133 1.12 16.63 -3.54
CA LEU A 133 0.22 16.19 -4.60
C LEU A 133 -1.22 16.02 -4.10
N TRP A 134 -1.42 15.52 -2.89
CA TRP A 134 -2.75 15.44 -2.27
C TRP A 134 -3.36 16.82 -1.98
N SER A 135 -2.57 17.77 -1.52
CA SER A 135 -3.02 19.15 -1.32
C SER A 135 -3.48 19.79 -2.63
N HIS A 136 -2.71 19.60 -3.72
CA HIS A 136 -3.07 20.09 -5.05
C HIS A 136 -4.37 19.49 -5.58
N LYS A 137 -4.68 18.23 -5.24
CA LYS A 137 -5.95 17.60 -5.59
C LYS A 137 -7.15 18.39 -5.07
N GLY A 138 -7.01 18.99 -3.87
CA GLY A 138 -8.04 19.81 -3.24
C GLY A 138 -9.25 19.02 -2.72
N SER A 139 -9.07 17.75 -2.37
CA SER A 139 -10.16 16.85 -1.91
C SER A 139 -10.23 16.65 -0.39
N GLY A 140 -9.61 17.54 0.38
CA GLY A 140 -9.61 17.54 1.84
C GLY A 140 -8.21 17.55 2.43
N GLU A 141 -8.13 17.46 3.75
CA GLU A 141 -6.86 17.35 4.48
C GLU A 141 -6.21 15.99 4.27
N TRP A 142 -4.92 15.88 4.58
CA TRP A 142 -4.26 14.58 4.66
C TRP A 142 -4.93 13.74 5.76
N PRO A 143 -5.08 12.41 5.58
CA PRO A 143 -5.80 11.61 6.57
C PRO A 143 -5.25 11.70 7.99
N ALA A 144 -6.17 11.72 8.96
CA ALA A 144 -5.86 11.78 10.38
C ALA A 144 -5.42 10.41 10.92
N GLY A 145 -4.69 10.46 12.04
CA GLY A 145 -4.31 9.29 12.84
C GLY A 145 -2.85 8.87 12.69
N ASP A 146 -2.55 7.73 13.29
CA ASP A 146 -1.22 7.12 13.25
C ASP A 146 -0.74 6.90 11.81
N ALA A 147 0.48 7.32 11.48
CA ALA A 147 0.99 7.31 10.11
C ALA A 147 1.00 5.91 9.49
N LEU A 148 1.39 4.88 10.24
CA LEU A 148 1.33 3.49 9.78
C LEU A 148 -0.12 3.02 9.64
N GLY A 149 -0.99 3.39 10.57
CA GLY A 149 -2.43 3.19 10.48
C GLY A 149 -3.03 3.76 9.20
N VAL A 150 -2.70 5.02 8.85
CA VAL A 150 -3.13 5.69 7.61
C VAL A 150 -2.66 4.92 6.38
N ILE A 151 -1.41 4.46 6.37
CA ILE A 151 -0.88 3.64 5.27
C ILE A 151 -1.73 2.38 5.06
N LEU A 152 -1.97 1.64 6.15
CA LEU A 152 -2.73 0.39 6.14
C LEU A 152 -4.21 0.61 5.78
N ALA A 153 -4.79 1.71 6.25
CA ALA A 153 -6.19 2.07 6.03
C ALA A 153 -6.44 2.76 4.68
N SER A 154 -5.40 3.14 3.93
CA SER A 154 -5.48 4.01 2.75
C SER A 154 -6.53 3.60 1.71
N GLY A 155 -6.75 2.30 1.50
CA GLY A 155 -7.78 1.82 0.57
C GLY A 155 -9.23 1.89 1.09
N LEU A 156 -9.45 2.27 2.36
CA LEU A 156 -10.76 2.41 3.01
C LEU A 156 -11.14 3.85 3.33
N ILE A 157 -10.18 4.77 3.30
CA ILE A 157 -10.42 6.17 3.66
C ILE A 157 -11.40 6.76 2.65
N ARG A 158 -12.51 7.29 3.16
CA ARG A 158 -13.56 7.92 2.37
C ARG A 158 -13.25 9.39 2.21
N CYS A 159 -13.43 9.89 0.99
CA CYS A 159 -13.23 11.29 0.67
C CYS A 159 -14.57 11.89 0.24
N HIS A 160 -14.77 13.16 0.55
CA HIS A 160 -16.02 13.85 0.29
C HIS A 160 -15.75 15.17 -0.42
N THR A 161 -16.55 15.47 -1.44
CA THR A 161 -16.76 16.85 -1.90
C THR A 161 -17.81 17.51 -1.01
N GLN A 162 -18.12 18.79 -1.26
CA GLN A 162 -19.20 19.50 -0.55
C GLN A 162 -20.57 18.80 -0.66
N GLU A 163 -20.79 18.02 -1.71
CA GLU A 163 -22.12 17.46 -2.02
C GLU A 163 -22.19 15.94 -1.90
N SER A 164 -21.08 15.22 -2.13
CA SER A 164 -21.11 13.76 -2.19
C SER A 164 -19.74 13.10 -2.00
N ARG A 165 -19.73 11.78 -1.88
CA ARG A 165 -18.51 10.97 -1.84
C ARG A 165 -17.69 11.13 -3.13
N ASP A 166 -16.38 11.27 -3.00
CA ASP A 166 -15.44 11.41 -4.12
C ASP A 166 -14.63 10.12 -4.34
N PRO A 167 -15.13 9.15 -5.12
CA PRO A 167 -14.41 7.91 -5.39
C PRO A 167 -13.11 8.11 -6.18
N GLY A 168 -12.96 9.24 -6.89
CA GLY A 168 -11.73 9.57 -7.60
C GLY A 168 -10.63 9.96 -6.62
N ALA A 169 -10.96 10.79 -5.64
CA ALA A 169 -10.04 11.18 -4.57
C ALA A 169 -9.65 9.98 -3.70
N GLU A 170 -10.60 9.12 -3.32
CA GLU A 170 -10.32 7.89 -2.55
C GLU A 170 -9.34 6.97 -3.30
N ARG A 171 -9.57 6.80 -4.61
CA ARG A 171 -8.68 6.00 -5.46
C ARG A 171 -7.29 6.63 -5.57
N LEU A 172 -7.21 7.94 -5.77
CA LEU A 172 -5.95 8.66 -5.87
C LEU A 172 -5.16 8.55 -4.56
N LEU A 173 -5.81 8.75 -3.41
CA LEU A 173 -5.17 8.66 -2.09
C LEU A 173 -4.51 7.29 -1.88
N ALA A 174 -5.24 6.21 -2.20
CA ALA A 174 -4.69 4.86 -2.13
C ALA A 174 -3.49 4.66 -3.08
N ILE A 175 -3.52 5.26 -4.28
CA ILE A 175 -2.39 5.21 -5.23
C ILE A 175 -1.18 5.96 -4.69
N ILE A 176 -1.37 7.19 -4.20
CA ILE A 176 -0.31 8.05 -3.67
C ILE A 176 0.41 7.35 -2.51
N ILE A 177 -0.36 6.90 -1.52
CA ILE A 177 0.16 6.27 -0.30
C ILE A 177 0.88 4.97 -0.62
N SER A 178 0.26 4.07 -1.41
CA SER A 178 0.88 2.78 -1.74
C SER A 178 2.15 2.94 -2.59
N THR A 179 2.15 3.89 -3.53
CA THR A 179 3.33 4.19 -4.37
C THR A 179 4.46 4.77 -3.51
N ALA A 180 4.15 5.70 -2.60
CA ALA A 180 5.12 6.24 -1.64
C ALA A 180 5.76 5.12 -0.81
N CYS A 181 4.94 4.25 -0.21
CA CYS A 181 5.42 3.14 0.60
C CYS A 181 6.35 2.21 -0.18
N ARG A 182 6.00 1.86 -1.42
CA ARG A 182 6.85 1.00 -2.25
C ARG A 182 8.16 1.69 -2.63
N CYS A 183 8.14 2.98 -2.96
CA CYS A 183 9.36 3.74 -3.25
C CYS A 183 10.31 3.77 -2.05
N ILE A 184 9.79 4.06 -0.85
CA ILE A 184 10.55 4.08 0.40
C ILE A 184 11.10 2.69 0.72
N TRP A 185 10.27 1.65 0.62
CA TRP A 185 10.69 0.27 0.83
C TRP A 185 11.80 -0.16 -0.13
N ASN A 186 11.69 0.19 -1.42
CA ASN A 186 12.70 -0.14 -2.42
C ASN A 186 14.02 0.59 -2.14
N ALA A 187 13.96 1.88 -1.78
CA ALA A 187 15.13 2.65 -1.37
C ALA A 187 15.84 2.01 -0.17
N ARG A 188 15.08 1.58 0.85
CA ARG A 188 15.62 0.83 1.99
C ARG A 188 16.23 -0.50 1.54
N CYS A 189 15.60 -1.24 0.65
CA CYS A 189 16.13 -2.51 0.14
C CYS A 189 17.46 -2.33 -0.61
N GLU A 190 17.56 -1.31 -1.46
CA GLU A 190 18.79 -0.99 -2.20
C GLU A 190 19.96 -0.65 -1.28
N ARG A 191 19.69 -0.09 -0.09
CA ARG A 191 20.68 0.15 0.95
C ARG A 191 21.02 -1.10 1.75
N ALA A 192 19.99 -1.82 2.21
CA ALA A 192 20.13 -2.87 3.23
C ALA A 192 20.56 -4.22 2.65
N ILE A 193 20.32 -4.48 1.37
CA ILE A 193 20.62 -5.76 0.73
C ILE A 193 21.93 -5.59 -0.09
N PRO A 194 22.99 -6.33 0.25
CA PRO A 194 24.21 -6.36 -0.55
C PRO A 194 23.92 -6.80 -1.99
N LYS A 195 24.70 -6.27 -2.94
CA LYS A 195 24.62 -6.69 -4.33
C LYS A 195 25.24 -8.08 -4.52
N GLU A 196 24.96 -8.71 -5.67
CA GLU A 196 25.48 -10.05 -6.01
C GLU A 196 27.01 -10.11 -6.01
N ASP A 197 27.68 -9.00 -6.29
CA ASP A 197 29.14 -8.86 -6.25
C ASP A 197 29.71 -8.67 -4.82
N GLY A 198 28.86 -8.73 -3.80
CA GLY A 198 29.23 -8.54 -2.40
C GLY A 198 29.40 -7.08 -1.98
N THR A 199 29.21 -6.11 -2.88
CA THR A 199 29.27 -4.69 -2.51
C THR A 199 28.06 -4.30 -1.67
N GLN A 200 28.30 -3.40 -0.70
CA GLN A 200 27.24 -2.88 0.15
C GLN A 200 26.20 -2.12 -0.68
N GLY A 201 24.95 -2.22 -0.26
CA GLY A 201 23.85 -1.47 -0.85
C GLY A 201 24.10 0.04 -0.87
N ARG A 202 23.47 0.73 -1.83
CA ARG A 202 23.66 2.16 -2.06
C ARG A 202 22.55 2.95 -1.39
N GLN A 203 22.92 3.92 -0.56
CA GLN A 203 21.99 4.95 -0.10
C GLN A 203 21.69 5.91 -1.26
N ILE A 204 20.40 6.08 -1.57
CA ILE A 204 19.96 7.04 -2.59
C ILE A 204 19.94 8.46 -2.02
N THR A 205 19.98 9.47 -2.89
CA THR A 205 19.81 10.88 -2.52
C THR A 205 18.32 11.25 -2.41
N ALA A 206 18.03 12.35 -1.73
CA ALA A 206 16.69 12.93 -1.63
C ALA A 206 16.08 13.22 -3.01
N ASP A 207 16.84 13.84 -3.93
CA ASP A 207 16.36 14.16 -5.28
C ASP A 207 16.10 12.91 -6.12
N GLU A 208 16.93 11.88 -5.97
CA GLU A 208 16.69 10.61 -6.63
C GLU A 208 15.41 9.93 -6.10
N ALA A 209 15.17 9.99 -4.79
CA ALA A 209 13.94 9.46 -4.18
C ALA A 209 12.69 10.15 -4.73
N LYS A 210 12.69 11.49 -4.75
CA LYS A 210 11.62 12.32 -5.32
C LYS A 210 11.39 11.99 -6.80
N ALA A 211 12.45 11.97 -7.60
CA ALA A 211 12.37 11.66 -9.03
C ALA A 211 11.81 10.26 -9.30
N ARG A 212 12.21 9.25 -8.49
CA ARG A 212 11.69 7.88 -8.61
C ARG A 212 10.21 7.80 -8.25
N TRP A 213 9.76 8.53 -7.22
CA TRP A 213 8.35 8.57 -6.85
C TRP A 213 7.50 9.26 -7.92
N TRP A 214 7.91 10.44 -8.40
CA TRP A 214 7.24 11.12 -9.50
C TRP A 214 7.17 10.27 -10.76
N LYS A 215 8.29 9.63 -11.15
CA LYS A 215 8.30 8.67 -12.27
C LYS A 215 7.27 7.54 -12.08
N ALA A 216 7.09 7.05 -10.85
CA ALA A 216 6.10 6.01 -10.57
C ALA A 216 4.65 6.53 -10.62
N ILE A 217 4.39 7.76 -10.16
CA ILE A 217 3.10 8.42 -10.27
C ILE A 217 2.73 8.71 -11.73
N THR A 218 3.65 9.27 -12.51
CA THR A 218 3.45 9.51 -13.95
C THR A 218 3.18 8.22 -14.70
N ALA A 219 3.98 7.17 -14.47
CA ALA A 219 3.74 5.87 -15.07
C ALA A 219 2.36 5.28 -14.69
N ARG A 220 1.84 5.63 -13.51
CA ARG A 220 0.49 5.20 -13.10
C ARG A 220 -0.60 5.97 -13.85
N LEU A 221 -0.44 7.27 -14.05
CA LEU A 221 -1.34 8.07 -14.89
C LEU A 221 -1.38 7.52 -16.33
N GLU A 222 -0.21 7.31 -16.94
CA GLU A 222 -0.08 6.76 -18.30
C GLU A 222 -0.74 5.38 -18.43
N LEU A 223 -0.58 4.52 -17.43
CA LEU A 223 -1.26 3.22 -17.41
C LEU A 223 -2.77 3.37 -17.31
N ASP A 224 -3.25 4.25 -16.42
CA ASP A 224 -4.68 4.49 -16.25
C ASP A 224 -5.32 5.01 -17.56
N GLN A 225 -4.63 5.89 -18.28
CA GLN A 225 -5.02 6.33 -19.62
C GLN A 225 -5.01 5.17 -20.61
N ALA A 226 -3.94 4.39 -20.69
CA ALA A 226 -3.88 3.27 -21.62
C ALA A 226 -5.00 2.24 -21.37
N MET A 227 -5.37 2.03 -20.10
CA MET A 227 -6.38 1.09 -19.66
C MET A 227 -7.82 1.52 -19.95
N THR A 228 -8.07 2.73 -20.46
CA THR A 228 -9.41 3.15 -20.92
C THR A 228 -9.75 2.62 -22.31
N HIS A 229 -8.74 2.18 -23.06
CA HIS A 229 -8.90 1.75 -24.43
C HIS A 229 -9.84 0.54 -24.56
N GLN A 230 -10.73 0.59 -25.55
CA GLN A 230 -11.78 -0.41 -25.79
C GLN A 230 -11.25 -1.85 -26.00
N ARG A 231 -9.99 -1.99 -26.42
CA ARG A 231 -9.30 -3.30 -26.56
C ARG A 231 -9.32 -4.15 -25.28
N PHE A 232 -9.49 -3.52 -24.12
CA PHE A 232 -9.54 -4.20 -22.83
C PHE A 232 -10.97 -4.65 -22.44
N ASP A 233 -12.00 -4.32 -23.23
CA ASP A 233 -13.41 -4.72 -23.04
C ASP A 233 -13.86 -4.56 -21.58
N LYS A 234 -14.27 -5.65 -20.91
CA LYS A 234 -14.76 -5.64 -19.52
C LYS A 234 -13.68 -5.31 -18.49
N LEU A 235 -12.41 -5.34 -18.87
CA LEU A 235 -11.27 -4.98 -18.03
C LEU A 235 -10.85 -3.51 -18.21
N ALA A 236 -11.46 -2.78 -19.16
CA ALA A 236 -11.16 -1.38 -19.38
C ALA A 236 -11.59 -0.53 -18.17
N LEU A 237 -10.75 0.44 -17.81
CA LEU A 237 -11.11 1.47 -16.84
C LEU A 237 -12.12 2.42 -17.46
N LYS A 238 -13.10 2.86 -16.66
CA LYS A 238 -14.06 3.87 -17.09
C LYS A 238 -13.34 5.22 -17.23
N PRO A 239 -13.40 5.91 -18.39
CA PRO A 239 -12.78 7.22 -18.56
C PRO A 239 -13.20 8.24 -17.50
N ALA A 240 -14.46 8.20 -17.06
CA ALA A 240 -14.95 9.06 -15.99
C ALA A 240 -14.21 8.85 -14.66
N LEU A 241 -13.86 7.61 -14.29
CA LEU A 241 -13.12 7.32 -13.07
C LEU A 241 -11.67 7.84 -13.16
N VAL A 242 -11.04 7.68 -14.32
CA VAL A 242 -9.68 8.21 -14.57
C VAL A 242 -9.67 9.73 -14.46
N ARG A 243 -10.63 10.43 -15.10
CA ARG A 243 -10.81 11.88 -14.94
C ARG A 243 -11.00 12.28 -13.49
N MET A 244 -11.91 11.63 -12.76
CA MET A 244 -12.13 11.94 -11.34
C MET A 244 -10.89 11.71 -10.48
N THR A 245 -10.09 10.68 -10.79
CA THR A 245 -8.83 10.40 -10.08
C THR A 245 -7.84 11.55 -10.28
N TRP A 246 -7.58 11.92 -11.54
CA TRP A 246 -6.45 12.78 -11.91
C TRP A 246 -6.80 14.26 -12.13
N ARG A 247 -8.08 14.65 -12.04
CA ARG A 247 -8.48 16.06 -12.11
C ARG A 247 -7.74 16.93 -11.09
N ASN A 248 -7.50 18.18 -11.45
CA ASN A 248 -6.77 19.22 -10.74
C ASN A 248 -5.26 18.97 -10.57
N LEU A 249 -4.70 17.95 -11.24
CA LEU A 249 -3.30 17.54 -11.06
C LEU A 249 -2.46 17.66 -12.34
N LEU A 250 -3.07 17.98 -13.48
CA LEU A 250 -2.38 18.07 -14.75
C LEU A 250 -1.99 19.52 -15.03
N GLU A 251 -0.78 19.72 -15.55
CA GLU A 251 -0.36 21.01 -16.08
C GLU A 251 -1.28 21.41 -17.24
N ASN A 252 -1.74 22.66 -17.23
CA ASN A 252 -2.62 23.23 -18.25
C ASN A 252 -3.90 22.39 -18.50
N GLU A 253 -4.51 21.83 -17.44
CA GLU A 253 -5.72 21.00 -17.57
C GLU A 253 -6.86 21.68 -18.35
N ALA A 254 -6.97 23.01 -18.26
CA ALA A 254 -7.95 23.80 -19.02
C ALA A 254 -7.74 23.77 -20.55
N GLU A 255 -6.54 23.41 -21.01
CA GLU A 255 -6.16 23.31 -22.42
C GLU A 255 -6.14 21.86 -22.93
N LEU A 256 -6.36 20.87 -22.05
CA LEU A 256 -6.42 19.48 -22.44
C LEU A 256 -7.70 19.21 -23.24
N PRO A 257 -7.63 18.48 -24.36
CA PRO A 257 -8.82 18.13 -25.12
C PRO A 257 -9.71 17.20 -24.29
N ASP A 258 -11.03 17.26 -24.49
CA ASP A 258 -12.01 16.46 -23.74
C ASP A 258 -11.72 14.93 -23.75
N ASN A 259 -10.95 14.47 -24.74
CA ASN A 259 -10.49 13.10 -24.95
C ASN A 259 -9.01 12.88 -24.62
N TRP A 260 -8.41 13.62 -23.68
CA TRP A 260 -7.05 13.34 -23.21
C TRP A 260 -6.89 11.96 -22.53
N ILE A 261 -8.01 11.22 -22.38
CA ILE A 261 -8.13 9.83 -21.93
C ILE A 261 -8.73 8.95 -23.01
#